data_AF-A0A7S0ETQ6-F1
#
_entry.id   AF-A0A7S0ETQ6-F1
#
_cell.length_a   1.000
_cell.length_b   1.000
_cell.length_c   1.000
_cell.angle_alpha   90.00
_cell.angle_beta   90.00
_cell.angle_gamma   90.00
#
_symmetry.space_group_name_H-M   'P 1'
#
loop_
_entity.id
_entity.type
_entity.pdbx_description
1 polymer ?
#
loop_
_entity_poly.entity_id
_entity_poly.type
_entity_poly.pdbx_seq_one_letter_code
_entity_poly.pdbx_strand_id
1 'polypeptide(L)'
;LWCSRMRVPVILASFFCVAASSFGLGRQASMVTWNLLAPTYATETKFPWASKQALSWSHRRQLIVQQLTAIDADIVCLQEVEVAQWDELYAQLHGLGYDGVLQETRNGHPVACATLFKRDQL
;
A
#
# COMPACT_ATOMS: atom_id res chain seq x y z
N LEU A 1 -17.46 17.62 28.90
CA LEU A 1 -16.21 17.54 29.68
C LEU A 1 -16.04 16.05 30.03
N TRP A 2 -15.29 15.21 29.32
CA TRP A 2 -13.94 15.37 28.83
C TRP A 2 -13.72 14.34 27.71
N CYS A 3 -13.33 14.84 26.54
CA CYS A 3 -12.75 14.07 25.46
C CYS A 3 -11.39 13.54 25.95
N SER A 4 -11.12 12.24 25.79
CA SER A 4 -9.77 11.71 25.90
C SER A 4 -9.59 10.45 25.04
N ARG A 5 -9.26 10.73 23.77
CA ARG A 5 -8.07 10.19 23.11
C ARG A 5 -8.13 8.70 22.79
N MET A 6 -8.92 8.37 21.76
CA MET A 6 -8.62 7.24 20.88
C MET A 6 -7.22 7.45 20.29
N ARG A 7 -6.23 6.74 20.85
CA ARG A 7 -4.94 6.54 20.19
C ARG A 7 -5.19 5.52 19.09
N VAL A 8 -5.41 6.02 17.88
CA VAL A 8 -5.20 5.25 16.65
C VAL A 8 -3.79 4.64 16.78
N PRO A 9 -3.61 3.32 16.64
CA PRO A 9 -2.27 2.77 16.56
C PRO A 9 -1.66 3.34 15.28
N VAL A 10 -0.80 4.33 15.44
CA VAL A 10 0.11 4.77 14.39
C VAL A 10 0.88 3.51 14.03
N ILE A 11 0.59 2.95 12.85
CA ILE A 11 1.45 1.97 12.23
C ILE A 11 2.78 2.69 12.10
N LEU A 12 3.71 2.37 13.00
CA LEU A 12 5.07 2.87 12.96
C LEU A 12 5.72 2.13 11.79
N ALA A 13 5.45 2.59 10.58
CA ALA A 13 6.26 2.24 9.43
C ALA A 13 7.61 2.90 9.70
N SER A 14 8.53 2.13 10.27
CA SER A 14 9.94 2.52 10.35
C SER A 14 10.48 2.60 8.93
N PHE A 15 10.29 3.74 8.27
CA PHE A 15 10.88 4.05 6.99
C PHE A 15 12.39 4.22 7.20
N PHE A 16 13.17 3.18 6.89
CA PHE A 16 14.60 3.34 6.67
C PHE A 16 14.80 3.91 5.26
N CYS A 17 14.89 5.24 5.17
CA CYS A 17 15.34 5.90 3.96
C CYS A 17 16.87 5.77 3.88
N VAL A 18 17.38 4.86 3.04
CA VAL A 18 18.80 4.83 2.67
C VAL A 18 18.99 5.83 1.53
N ALA A 19 19.34 7.06 1.86
CA ALA A 19 19.78 8.04 0.87
C ALA A 19 21.23 7.74 0.48
N ALA A 20 21.42 6.99 -0.61
CA ALA A 20 22.72 6.85 -1.25
C ALA A 20 22.96 8.06 -2.16
N SER A 21 23.62 9.11 -1.65
CA SER A 21 24.01 10.27 -2.43
C SER A 21 25.16 9.89 -3.37
N SER A 22 24.85 9.52 -4.61
CA SER A 22 25.84 9.50 -5.68
C SER A 22 25.86 10.88 -6.34
N PHE A 23 27.02 11.53 -6.37
CA PHE A 23 27.25 12.72 -7.20
C PHE A 23 27.28 12.28 -8.67
N GLY A 24 26.09 12.01 -9.23
CA GLY A 24 25.88 11.72 -10.65
C GLY A 24 24.72 12.56 -11.17
N LEU A 25 24.78 12.96 -12.44
CA LEU A 25 23.74 13.68 -13.19
C LEU A 25 22.41 12.90 -13.35
N GLY A 26 22.21 11.80 -12.62
CA GLY A 26 21.03 10.96 -12.70
C GLY A 26 19.88 11.51 -11.86
N ARG A 27 18.65 11.37 -12.38
CA ARG A 27 17.43 11.60 -11.58
C ARG A 27 17.42 10.65 -10.40
N GLN A 28 17.23 11.20 -9.20
CA GLN A 28 16.93 10.40 -8.01
C GLN A 28 15.46 9.99 -8.06
N ALA A 29 15.18 8.73 -7.76
CA ALA A 29 13.83 8.20 -7.67
C ALA A 29 13.65 7.51 -6.31
N SER A 30 12.50 7.73 -5.70
CA SER A 30 12.08 7.09 -4.47
C SER A 30 11.24 5.85 -4.78
N MET A 31 11.46 4.78 -4.03
CA MET A 31 10.71 3.54 -4.19
C MET A 31 10.23 3.04 -2.83
N VAL A 32 8.99 2.56 -2.79
CA VAL A 32 8.45 1.83 -1.64
C VAL A 32 7.99 0.44 -2.06
N THR A 33 8.20 -0.54 -1.19
CA THR A 33 7.63 -1.88 -1.33
C THR A 33 6.76 -2.18 -0.12
N TRP A 34 5.56 -2.72 -0.35
CA TRP A 34 4.62 -3.02 0.72
C TRP A 34 3.74 -4.23 0.43
N ASN A 35 3.77 -5.21 1.32
CA ASN A 35 2.80 -6.30 1.37
C ASN A 35 1.50 -5.84 2.05
N LEU A 36 0.38 -5.87 1.32
CA LEU A 36 -0.91 -5.33 1.77
C LEU A 36 -1.72 -6.27 2.67
N LEU A 37 -1.33 -7.54 2.77
CA LEU A 37 -2.14 -8.61 3.36
C LEU A 37 -3.53 -8.71 2.69
N ALA A 38 -3.67 -9.60 1.70
CA ALA A 38 -4.92 -9.79 0.98
C ALA A 38 -6.11 -10.00 1.95
N PRO A 39 -7.30 -9.44 1.68
CA PRO A 39 -8.50 -9.65 2.50
C PRO A 39 -8.78 -11.11 2.83
N THR A 40 -8.58 -12.02 1.86
CA THR A 40 -8.71 -13.47 2.06
C THR A 40 -7.79 -14.02 3.16
N TYR A 41 -6.67 -13.37 3.44
CA TYR A 41 -5.72 -13.77 4.49
C TYR A 41 -5.93 -13.03 5.82
N ALA A 42 -6.64 -11.90 5.84
CA ALA A 42 -6.91 -11.09 7.03
C ALA A 42 -8.09 -11.65 7.85
N THR A 43 -7.94 -12.87 8.36
CA THR A 43 -8.99 -13.59 9.10
C THR A 43 -8.83 -13.45 10.61
N GLU A 44 -9.95 -13.49 11.35
CA GLU A 44 -9.96 -13.46 12.82
C GLU A 44 -9.21 -14.64 13.44
N THR A 45 -9.12 -15.77 12.73
CA THR A 45 -8.35 -16.95 13.18
C THR A 45 -6.84 -16.71 13.13
N LYS A 46 -6.34 -16.01 12.10
CA LYS A 46 -4.93 -15.64 12.00
C LYS A 46 -4.57 -14.44 12.88
N PHE A 47 -5.51 -13.53 13.10
CA PHE A 47 -5.31 -12.28 13.85
C PHE A 47 -6.36 -12.11 14.97
N PRO A 48 -6.40 -12.99 15.98
CA PRO A 48 -7.44 -12.99 17.01
C PRO A 48 -7.42 -11.77 17.93
N TRP A 49 -6.31 -11.03 17.96
CA TRP A 49 -6.17 -9.78 18.71
C TRP A 49 -6.70 -8.55 17.95
N ALA A 50 -7.00 -8.67 16.66
CA ALA A 50 -7.48 -7.57 15.84
C ALA A 50 -9.02 -7.54 15.81
N SER A 51 -9.61 -6.36 15.87
CA SER A 51 -11.06 -6.21 15.73
C SER A 51 -11.49 -6.50 14.28
N LYS A 52 -12.74 -6.94 14.09
CA LYS A 52 -13.31 -7.18 12.74
C LYS A 52 -13.22 -5.96 11.85
N GLN A 53 -13.44 -4.77 12.43
CA GLN A 53 -13.31 -3.50 11.71
C GLN A 53 -11.86 -3.27 11.26
N ALA A 54 -10.87 -3.52 12.13
CA ALA A 54 -9.46 -3.37 11.80
C ALA A 54 -9.00 -4.34 10.69
N LEU A 55 -9.59 -5.54 10.63
CA LEU A 55 -9.31 -6.52 9.57
C LEU A 55 -10.05 -6.25 8.27
N SER A 56 -11.19 -5.55 8.32
CA SER A 56 -12.02 -5.27 7.15
C SER A 56 -11.25 -4.55 6.05
N TRP A 57 -11.42 -5.00 4.81
CA TRP A 57 -10.72 -4.42 3.66
C TRP A 57 -11.05 -2.94 3.49
N SER A 58 -12.32 -2.54 3.63
CA SER A 58 -12.74 -1.15 3.46
C SER A 58 -12.01 -0.21 4.43
N HIS A 59 -11.82 -0.63 5.69
CA HIS A 59 -11.06 0.14 6.66
C HIS A 59 -9.56 0.16 6.34
N ARG A 60 -8.96 -1.01 6.07
CA ARG A 60 -7.53 -1.12 5.77
C ARG A 60 -7.15 -0.36 4.50
N ARG A 61 -7.95 -0.45 3.44
CA ARG A 61 -7.72 0.22 2.17
C ARG A 61 -7.66 1.74 2.32
N GLN A 62 -8.57 2.32 3.11
CA GLN A 62 -8.53 3.76 3.41
C GLN A 62 -7.21 4.17 4.04
N LEU A 63 -6.72 3.39 5.01
CA LEU A 63 -5.43 3.64 5.66
C LEU A 63 -4.26 3.40 4.70
N ILE A 64 -4.29 2.35 3.88
CA ILE A 64 -3.27 2.04 2.88
C ILE A 64 -3.11 3.20 1.90
N VAL A 65 -4.23 3.69 1.34
CA VAL A 65 -4.20 4.82 0.41
C VAL A 65 -3.67 6.08 1.10
N GLN A 66 -4.14 6.39 2.31
CA GLN A 66 -3.61 7.53 3.09
C GLN A 66 -2.09 7.43 3.33
N GLN A 67 -1.58 6.23 3.63
CA GLN A 67 -0.15 6.02 3.81
C GLN A 67 0.61 6.17 2.49
N LEU A 68 0.14 5.57 1.39
CA LEU A 68 0.78 5.72 0.09
C LEU A 68 0.79 7.18 -0.38
N THR A 69 -0.28 7.94 -0.11
CA THR A 69 -0.32 9.40 -0.35
C THR A 69 0.72 10.14 0.49
N ALA A 70 0.90 9.78 1.76
CA ALA A 70 1.88 10.44 2.62
C ALA A 70 3.34 10.08 2.28
N ILE A 71 3.58 8.86 1.79
CA ILE A 71 4.91 8.41 1.33
C ILE A 71 5.29 9.09 0.02
N ASP A 72 4.32 9.23 -0.89
CA ASP A 72 4.45 9.94 -2.16
C ASP A 72 5.63 9.48 -3.04
N ALA A 73 5.95 8.18 -3.00
CA ALA A 73 7.08 7.60 -3.73
C ALA A 73 6.92 7.69 -5.26
N ASP A 74 8.01 7.70 -6.01
CA ASP A 74 7.98 7.69 -7.47
C ASP A 74 7.56 6.32 -8.01
N ILE A 75 7.96 5.25 -7.32
CA ILE A 75 7.64 3.85 -7.64
C ILE A 75 7.07 3.16 -6.40
N VAL A 76 5.96 2.45 -6.56
CA VAL A 76 5.28 1.68 -5.51
C VAL A 76 5.16 0.22 -5.97
N CYS A 77 5.74 -0.68 -5.20
CA CYS A 77 5.66 -2.13 -5.43
C CYS A 77 4.78 -2.76 -4.34
N LEU A 78 3.64 -3.33 -4.72
CA LEU A 78 2.70 -3.94 -3.79
C LEU A 78 2.73 -5.46 -3.92
N GLN A 79 2.74 -6.15 -2.77
CA GLN A 79 2.56 -7.60 -2.69
C GLN A 79 1.24 -7.93 -1.99
N GLU A 80 0.78 -9.16 -2.17
CA GLU A 80 -0.48 -9.65 -1.64
C GLU A 80 -1.71 -8.79 -2.03
N VAL A 81 -1.72 -8.29 -3.26
CA VAL A 81 -2.87 -7.57 -3.81
C VAL A 81 -3.91 -8.60 -4.25
N GLU A 82 -5.09 -8.57 -3.64
CA GLU A 82 -6.19 -9.43 -4.09
C GLU A 82 -6.76 -8.92 -5.41
N VAL A 83 -6.82 -9.78 -6.43
CA VAL A 83 -7.19 -9.41 -7.80
C VAL A 83 -8.56 -8.75 -7.85
N ALA A 84 -9.53 -9.26 -7.09
CA ALA A 84 -10.88 -8.71 -7.02
C ALA A 84 -10.96 -7.29 -6.42
N GLN A 85 -9.91 -6.84 -5.73
CA GLN A 85 -9.84 -5.52 -5.11
C GLN A 85 -8.97 -4.53 -5.89
N TRP A 86 -8.31 -5.01 -6.96
CA TRP A 86 -7.36 -4.21 -7.71
C TRP A 86 -8.00 -2.97 -8.34
N ASP A 87 -9.13 -3.12 -9.04
CA ASP A 87 -9.73 -2.03 -9.80
C ASP A 87 -10.09 -0.83 -8.91
N GLU A 88 -10.65 -1.09 -7.72
CA GLU A 88 -11.01 -0.03 -6.77
C GLU A 88 -9.78 0.64 -6.14
N LEU A 89 -8.73 -0.13 -5.83
CA LEU A 89 -7.48 0.40 -5.30
C LEU A 89 -6.74 1.22 -6.37
N TYR A 90 -6.65 0.69 -7.59
CA TYR A 90 -6.01 1.34 -8.73
C TYR A 90 -6.71 2.64 -9.09
N ALA A 91 -8.05 2.69 -9.12
CA ALA A 91 -8.78 3.93 -9.38
C ALA A 91 -8.42 5.06 -8.39
N GLN A 92 -8.25 4.72 -7.11
CA GLN A 92 -7.83 5.69 -6.09
C GLN A 92 -6.39 6.16 -6.30
N LEU A 93 -5.46 5.24 -6.56
CA LEU A 93 -4.06 5.56 -6.78
C LEU A 93 -3.84 6.31 -8.12
N HIS A 94 -4.63 6.00 -9.14
CA HIS A 94 -4.63 6.73 -10.41
C HIS A 94 -5.11 8.17 -10.24
N GLY A 95 -6.11 8.41 -9.38
CA GLY A 95 -6.50 9.76 -8.97
C GLY A 95 -5.39 10.55 -8.27
N LEU A 96 -4.37 9.88 -7.74
CA LEU A 96 -3.17 10.49 -7.12
C LEU A 96 -2.00 10.66 -8.11
N GLY A 97 -2.18 10.37 -9.39
CA GLY A 97 -1.15 10.54 -10.43
C GLY A 97 -0.28 9.31 -10.69
N TYR A 98 -0.63 8.16 -10.10
CA TYR A 98 0.05 6.90 -10.41
C TYR A 98 -0.56 6.23 -11.64
N ASP A 99 0.29 5.73 -12.53
CA ASP A 99 -0.08 4.63 -13.41
C ASP A 99 0.40 3.31 -12.81
N GLY A 100 -0.07 2.18 -13.32
CA GLY A 100 0.33 0.91 -12.76
C GLY A 100 -0.27 -0.32 -13.43
N VAL A 101 0.35 -1.45 -13.13
CA VAL A 101 0.02 -2.75 -13.68
C VAL A 101 -0.09 -3.79 -12.57
N LEU A 102 -1.07 -4.68 -12.70
CA LEU A 102 -1.19 -5.87 -11.88
C LEU A 102 -0.50 -7.03 -12.61
N GLN A 103 0.28 -7.81 -11.88
CA GLN A 103 0.91 -9.03 -12.39
C GLN A 103 -0.17 -10.04 -12.82
N GLU A 104 0.01 -10.67 -13.98
CA GLU A 104 -0.81 -11.81 -14.39
C GLU A 104 -0.64 -12.99 -13.43
N THR A 105 -1.75 -13.56 -12.97
CA THR A 105 -1.72 -14.64 -12.00
C THR A 105 -1.64 -16.00 -12.68
N ARG A 106 -0.69 -16.83 -12.25
CA ARG A 106 -0.59 -18.22 -12.72
C ARG A 106 -1.78 -19.02 -12.17
N ASN A 107 -2.47 -19.75 -13.03
CA ASN A 107 -3.60 -20.62 -12.68
C ASN A 107 -4.74 -19.90 -11.93
N GLY A 108 -4.93 -18.59 -12.14
CA GLY A 108 -6.00 -17.84 -11.48
C GLY A 108 -5.81 -17.68 -9.97
N HIS A 109 -4.56 -17.65 -9.48
CA HIS A 109 -4.29 -17.34 -8.08
C HIS A 109 -4.97 -15.99 -7.71
N PRO A 110 -5.71 -15.90 -6.59
CA PRO A 110 -6.55 -14.74 -6.28
C PRO A 110 -5.74 -13.51 -5.83
N VAL A 111 -4.42 -13.67 -5.70
CA VAL A 111 -3.51 -12.67 -5.14
C VAL A 111 -2.30 -12.52 -6.06
N ALA A 112 -1.89 -11.28 -6.31
CA ALA A 112 -0.81 -10.91 -7.22
C ALA A 112 0.08 -9.80 -6.64
N CYS A 113 1.17 -9.49 -7.35
CA CYS A 113 1.93 -8.27 -7.14
C CYS A 113 1.42 -7.16 -8.06
N ALA A 114 1.55 -5.90 -7.64
CA ALA A 114 1.30 -4.74 -8.48
C ALA A 114 2.48 -3.78 -8.46
N THR A 115 2.69 -3.07 -9.57
CA THR A 115 3.70 -2.01 -9.66
C THR A 115 3.01 -0.75 -10.14
N LEU A 116 3.17 0.33 -9.38
CA LEU A 116 2.70 1.66 -9.73
C LEU A 116 3.85 2.64 -9.83
N PHE A 117 3.70 3.66 -10.67
CA PHE A 117 4.71 4.67 -10.94
C PHE A 117 4.08 6.01 -11.33
N LYS A 118 4.69 7.12 -10.94
CA LYS A 118 4.23 8.46 -11.36
C LYS A 118 4.62 8.73 -12.81
N ARG A 119 3.65 9.13 -13.65
CA ARG A 119 3.90 9.38 -15.09
C ARG A 119 4.88 10.52 -15.36
N ASP A 120 4.90 11.54 -14.51
CA ASP A 120 5.77 12.71 -14.68
C ASP A 120 7.23 12.46 -14.22
N GLN A 121 7.51 11.25 -13.71
CA GLN A 121 8.76 10.90 -13.07
C GLN A 121 9.57 9.81 -13.81
N LEU A 122 9.14 9.39 -15.01
CA LEU A 122 9.87 8.49 -15.90
C LEU A 122 10.06 9.16 -17.26
#